data_AF-A0A7S2Z3J6-F1
#
_entry.id   AF-A0A7S2Z3J6-F1
#
_cell.length_a   1.000
_cell.length_b   1.000
_cell.length_c   1.000
_cell.angle_alpha   90.00
_cell.angle_beta   90.00
_cell.angle_gamma   90.00
#
_symmetry.space_group_name_H-M   'P 1'
#
loop_
_entity.id
_entity.type
_entity.pdbx_description
1 polymer ?
#
loop_
_entity_poly.entity_id
_entity_poly.type
_entity_poly.pdbx_seq_one_letter_code
_entity_poly.pdbx_strand_id
1 'polypeptide(L)'
;GRKCLWDAVTQKNEAAKSIYWHESFTGTLNPSKSERRVLQYFVLGDRESAIAFLLAASPTDEDFYKHALRALSLASFPPTNSAAANLPRNTLQEKASKVISAHCSSSDDILSSTVILGLVGRTLDAVFQLQDAGLWEHAATMAASYLEGEERRQALERWADHVIHSQKNGWRGLGILLSAGYVGKVLEHFHAEGNALAQSTLLGYLRAHYPTLAPSTFMPDREAQRKRCLANVLL
;
A
#
# COMPACT_ATOMS: atom_id res chain seq x y z
N GLY A 1 -25.91 -48.03 -23.81
CA GLY A 1 -25.79 -46.72 -23.13
C GLY A 1 -24.97 -45.80 -23.99
N ARG A 2 -25.46 -44.57 -24.27
CA ARG A 2 -24.70 -43.61 -25.07
C ARG A 2 -23.47 -43.18 -24.26
N LYS A 3 -22.27 -43.49 -24.74
CA LYS A 3 -21.04 -42.83 -24.25
C LYS A 3 -21.24 -41.34 -24.48
N CYS A 4 -21.24 -40.56 -23.41
CA CYS A 4 -21.26 -39.11 -23.54
C CYS A 4 -20.00 -38.72 -24.32
N LEU A 5 -20.16 -38.08 -25.48
CA LEU A 5 -19.04 -37.67 -26.34
C LEU A 5 -18.20 -36.56 -25.71
N TRP A 6 -18.73 -35.91 -24.67
CA TRP A 6 -18.07 -34.87 -23.91
C TRP A 6 -18.39 -35.04 -22.43
N ASP A 7 -17.36 -35.05 -21.58
CA ASP A 7 -17.50 -35.08 -20.13
C ASP A 7 -16.55 -34.04 -19.53
N ALA A 8 -17.10 -33.17 -18.66
CA ALA A 8 -16.37 -32.08 -18.05
C ALA A 8 -15.20 -32.58 -17.19
N VAL A 9 -15.37 -33.72 -16.50
CA VAL A 9 -14.31 -34.30 -15.66
C VAL A 9 -13.18 -34.83 -16.54
N THR A 10 -13.53 -35.59 -17.58
CA THR A 10 -12.57 -36.11 -18.55
C THR A 10 -11.79 -34.98 -19.24
N GLN A 11 -12.48 -33.93 -19.69
CA GLN A 11 -11.86 -32.77 -20.33
C GLN A 11 -10.89 -32.03 -19.40
N LYS A 12 -11.27 -31.82 -18.13
CA LYS A 12 -10.40 -31.19 -17.13
C LYS A 12 -9.16 -32.03 -16.83
N ASN A 13 -9.30 -33.34 -16.75
CA ASN A 13 -8.19 -34.25 -16.51
C ASN A 13 -7.19 -34.27 -17.68
N GLU A 14 -7.67 -34.23 -18.92
CA GLU A 14 -6.79 -34.12 -20.10
C GLU A 14 -6.03 -32.78 -20.13
N ALA A 15 -6.73 -31.68 -19.84
CA ALA A 15 -6.11 -30.37 -19.74
C ALA A 15 -5.08 -30.28 -18.60
N ALA A 16 -5.35 -30.88 -17.43
CA ALA A 16 -4.40 -30.95 -16.31
C ALA A 16 -3.13 -31.73 -16.66
N LYS A 17 -3.24 -32.84 -17.41
CA LYS A 17 -2.07 -33.58 -17.92
C LYS A 17 -1.22 -32.71 -18.85
N SER A 18 -1.85 -31.90 -19.70
CA SER A 18 -1.13 -30.98 -20.59
C SER A 18 -0.32 -29.95 -19.78
N ILE A 19 -0.85 -29.44 -18.67
CA ILE A 19 -0.13 -28.50 -17.79
C ILE A 19 1.06 -29.17 -17.14
N TYR A 20 0.89 -30.39 -16.60
CA TYR A 20 1.99 -31.14 -15.98
C TYR A 20 3.20 -31.29 -16.93
N TRP A 21 2.95 -31.59 -18.20
CA TRP A 21 4.01 -31.66 -19.21
C TRP A 21 4.70 -30.32 -19.45
N HIS A 22 3.97 -29.22 -19.39
CA HIS A 22 4.55 -27.89 -19.51
C HIS A 22 5.36 -27.50 -18.26
N GLU A 23 4.90 -27.82 -17.06
CA GLU A 23 5.63 -27.58 -15.80
C GLU A 23 6.93 -28.39 -15.73
N SER A 24 6.90 -29.62 -16.27
CA SER A 24 8.08 -30.49 -16.38
C SER A 24 9.16 -29.95 -17.34
N PHE A 25 8.84 -28.95 -18.17
CA PHE A 25 9.78 -28.34 -19.09
C PHE A 25 10.63 -27.30 -18.36
N THR A 26 11.91 -27.61 -18.16
CA THR A 26 12.90 -26.78 -17.44
C THR A 26 13.66 -25.79 -18.32
N GLY A 27 13.38 -25.74 -19.63
CA GLY A 27 14.01 -24.79 -20.55
C GLY A 27 13.40 -23.39 -20.48
N THR A 28 14.13 -22.38 -20.98
CA THR A 28 13.62 -21.01 -21.13
C THR A 28 12.34 -20.98 -21.96
N LEU A 29 11.32 -20.31 -21.44
CA LEU A 29 10.01 -20.22 -22.08
C LEU A 29 10.02 -19.11 -23.12
N ASN A 30 9.78 -19.47 -24.38
CA ASN A 30 9.43 -18.48 -25.39
C ASN A 30 8.13 -17.75 -24.98
N PRO A 31 7.96 -16.47 -25.36
CA PRO A 31 6.79 -15.66 -24.97
C PRO A 31 5.46 -16.35 -25.35
N SER A 32 5.36 -16.95 -26.54
CA SER A 32 4.16 -17.69 -26.96
C SER A 32 3.85 -18.92 -26.09
N LYS A 33 4.88 -19.58 -25.52
CA LYS A 33 4.69 -20.71 -24.60
C LYS A 33 4.23 -20.24 -23.22
N SER A 34 4.76 -19.10 -22.76
CA SER A 34 4.32 -18.44 -21.53
C SER A 34 2.83 -18.05 -21.63
N GLU A 35 2.42 -17.39 -22.71
CA GLU A 35 1.02 -17.00 -22.93
C GLU A 35 0.08 -18.20 -23.01
N ARG A 36 0.50 -19.28 -23.68
CA ARG A 36 -0.28 -20.52 -23.76
C ARG A 36 -0.45 -21.20 -22.40
N ARG A 37 0.57 -21.13 -21.54
CA ARG A 37 0.50 -21.69 -20.19
C ARG A 37 -0.47 -20.91 -19.30
N VAL A 38 -0.42 -19.58 -19.34
CA VAL A 38 -1.39 -18.71 -18.63
C VAL A 38 -2.82 -19.01 -19.07
N LEU A 39 -3.04 -19.19 -20.37
CA LEU A 39 -4.36 -19.56 -20.91
C LEU A 39 -4.83 -20.91 -20.38
N GLN A 40 -3.96 -21.92 -20.29
CA GLN A 40 -4.33 -23.24 -19.78
C GLN A 40 -4.74 -23.19 -18.31
N TYR A 41 -3.99 -22.51 -17.45
CA TYR A 41 -4.39 -22.32 -16.04
C TYR A 41 -5.75 -21.62 -15.94
N PHE A 42 -5.96 -20.55 -16.72
CA PHE A 42 -7.22 -19.82 -16.72
C PHE A 42 -8.41 -20.69 -17.16
N VAL A 43 -8.28 -21.42 -18.27
CA VAL A 43 -9.36 -22.27 -18.81
C VAL A 43 -9.68 -23.44 -17.88
N LEU A 44 -8.70 -23.96 -17.13
CA LEU A 44 -8.92 -24.95 -16.09
C LEU A 44 -9.64 -24.38 -14.85
N GLY A 45 -9.63 -23.05 -14.68
CA GLY A 45 -10.15 -22.36 -13.51
C GLY A 45 -9.14 -22.23 -12.36
N ASP A 46 -7.88 -22.61 -12.57
CA ASP A 46 -6.81 -22.45 -11.58
C ASP A 46 -6.19 -21.04 -11.68
N ARG A 47 -6.87 -20.08 -11.08
CA ARG A 47 -6.45 -18.67 -11.11
C ARG A 47 -5.24 -18.40 -10.23
N GLU A 48 -5.09 -19.14 -9.14
CA GLU A 48 -3.97 -18.94 -8.21
C GLU A 48 -2.65 -19.27 -8.90
N SER A 49 -2.58 -20.43 -9.58
CA SER A 49 -1.39 -20.81 -10.37
C SER A 49 -1.13 -19.87 -11.54
N ALA A 50 -2.19 -19.39 -12.22
CA ALA A 50 -2.04 -18.39 -13.28
C ALA A 50 -1.38 -17.10 -12.77
N ILE A 51 -1.79 -16.63 -11.60
CA ILE A 51 -1.27 -15.40 -10.98
C ILE A 51 0.13 -15.61 -10.46
N ALA A 52 0.39 -16.71 -9.76
CA ALA A 52 1.73 -17.05 -9.30
C ALA A 52 2.72 -17.12 -10.46
N PHE A 53 2.32 -17.73 -11.59
CA PHE A 53 3.15 -17.82 -12.79
C PHE A 53 3.42 -16.45 -13.42
N LEU A 54 2.41 -15.57 -13.53
CA LEU A 54 2.56 -14.22 -14.06
C LEU A 54 3.48 -13.34 -13.18
N LEU A 55 3.39 -13.49 -11.87
CA LEU A 55 4.18 -12.72 -10.90
C LEU A 55 5.58 -13.28 -10.68
N ALA A 56 5.88 -14.48 -11.18
CA ALA A 56 7.22 -15.05 -11.16
C ALA A 56 8.15 -14.43 -12.21
N ALA A 57 7.63 -13.60 -13.12
CA ALA A 57 8.44 -12.86 -14.08
C ALA A 57 9.40 -11.90 -13.38
N SER A 58 10.58 -11.68 -13.97
CA SER A 58 11.56 -10.75 -13.41
C SER A 58 11.05 -9.31 -13.55
N PRO A 59 11.29 -8.42 -12.58
CA PRO A 59 10.99 -6.99 -12.75
C PRO A 59 11.73 -6.34 -13.92
N THR A 60 12.83 -6.94 -14.37
CA THR A 60 13.62 -6.48 -15.51
C THR A 60 13.04 -6.89 -16.87
N ASP A 61 12.02 -7.76 -16.90
CA ASP A 61 11.38 -8.19 -18.15
C ASP A 61 10.47 -7.09 -18.69
N GLU A 62 10.54 -6.81 -19.99
CA GLU A 62 9.68 -5.81 -20.66
C GLU A 62 8.18 -6.10 -20.48
N ASP A 63 7.82 -7.39 -20.38
CA ASP A 63 6.45 -7.85 -20.19
C ASP A 63 6.00 -7.82 -18.71
N PHE A 64 6.84 -7.44 -17.75
CA PHE A 64 6.51 -7.48 -16.32
C PHE A 64 5.22 -6.72 -16.01
N TYR A 65 5.08 -5.48 -16.48
CA TYR A 65 3.88 -4.67 -16.24
C TYR A 65 2.63 -5.22 -16.92
N LYS A 66 2.79 -5.80 -18.11
CA LYS A 66 1.72 -6.53 -18.80
C LYS A 66 1.28 -7.74 -17.99
N HIS A 67 2.22 -8.48 -17.41
CA HIS A 67 1.93 -9.62 -16.54
C HIS A 67 1.30 -9.21 -15.21
N ALA A 68 1.77 -8.13 -14.59
CA ALA A 68 1.22 -7.56 -13.36
C ALA A 68 -0.25 -7.12 -13.56
N LEU A 69 -0.56 -6.39 -14.63
CA LEU A 69 -1.93 -5.98 -14.95
C LEU A 69 -2.85 -7.19 -15.19
N ARG A 70 -2.37 -8.21 -15.90
CA ARG A 70 -3.13 -9.45 -16.10
C ARG A 70 -3.35 -10.20 -14.79
N ALA A 71 -2.34 -10.28 -13.93
CA ALA A 71 -2.45 -10.91 -12.62
C ALA A 71 -3.47 -10.19 -11.72
N LEU A 72 -3.44 -8.87 -11.68
CA LEU A 72 -4.41 -8.05 -10.95
C LEU A 72 -5.83 -8.20 -11.51
N SER A 73 -5.98 -8.20 -12.84
CA SER A 73 -7.28 -8.41 -13.50
C SER A 73 -7.86 -9.79 -13.18
N LEU A 74 -7.01 -10.83 -13.18
CA LEU A 74 -7.40 -12.20 -12.80
C LEU A 74 -7.78 -12.30 -11.31
N ALA A 75 -7.08 -11.57 -10.45
CA ALA A 75 -7.37 -11.52 -9.01
C ALA A 75 -8.70 -10.82 -8.71
N SER A 76 -9.04 -9.80 -9.49
CA SER A 76 -10.32 -9.08 -9.39
C SER A 76 -11.50 -9.85 -9.97
N PHE A 77 -11.26 -10.94 -10.72
CA PHE A 77 -12.33 -11.71 -11.35
C PHE A 77 -13.20 -12.41 -10.27
N PRO A 78 -14.55 -12.30 -10.31
CA PRO A 78 -15.40 -12.87 -9.28
C PRO A 78 -15.30 -14.41 -9.26
N PRO A 79 -15.19 -15.04 -8.07
CA PRO A 79 -15.22 -16.49 -7.98
C PRO A 79 -16.59 -17.03 -8.42
N THR A 80 -16.61 -17.83 -9.49
CA THR A 80 -17.81 -18.46 -10.05
C THR A 80 -18.32 -19.64 -9.23
N ASN A 81 -17.52 -20.14 -8.27
CA ASN A 81 -17.85 -21.30 -7.47
C ASN A 81 -18.36 -20.83 -6.11
N SER A 82 -19.59 -21.19 -5.74
CA SER A 82 -20.28 -20.78 -4.51
C SER A 82 -19.55 -21.14 -3.21
N ALA A 83 -18.64 -22.11 -3.23
CA ALA A 83 -17.75 -22.44 -2.10
C ALA A 83 -16.64 -21.40 -1.87
N ALA A 84 -16.23 -20.66 -2.92
CA ALA A 84 -15.22 -19.60 -2.86
C ALA A 84 -15.84 -18.19 -2.78
N ALA A 85 -17.17 -18.07 -2.79
CA ALA A 85 -17.88 -16.80 -2.58
C ALA A 85 -17.66 -16.22 -1.18
N ASN A 86 -17.24 -17.07 -0.21
CA ASN A 86 -16.92 -16.68 1.15
C ASN A 86 -15.43 -16.34 1.36
N LEU A 87 -14.57 -16.52 0.35
CA LEU A 87 -13.20 -16.03 0.41
C LEU A 87 -13.25 -14.53 0.12
N PRO A 88 -12.70 -13.65 0.98
CA PRO A 88 -12.69 -12.24 0.69
C PRO A 88 -11.99 -12.04 -0.66
N ARG A 89 -12.70 -11.42 -1.60
CA ARG A 89 -12.22 -10.96 -2.92
C ARG A 89 -10.84 -10.27 -2.85
N ASN A 90 -10.51 -9.79 -1.66
CA ASN A 90 -9.35 -9.01 -1.32
C ASN A 90 -8.07 -9.84 -1.11
N THR A 91 -8.12 -11.12 -0.73
CA THR A 91 -6.87 -11.81 -0.29
C THR A 91 -5.89 -12.06 -1.44
N LEU A 92 -6.40 -12.44 -2.61
CA LEU A 92 -5.57 -12.74 -3.77
C LEU A 92 -5.07 -11.46 -4.45
N GLN A 93 -5.93 -10.45 -4.52
CA GLN A 93 -5.59 -9.12 -5.03
C GLN A 93 -4.56 -8.43 -4.11
N GLU A 94 -4.73 -8.54 -2.80
CA GLU A 94 -3.77 -8.04 -1.81
C GLU A 94 -2.41 -8.72 -1.96
N LYS A 95 -2.38 -10.06 -2.04
CA LYS A 95 -1.13 -10.81 -2.29
C LYS A 95 -0.46 -10.39 -3.59
N ALA A 96 -1.20 -10.32 -4.69
CA ALA A 96 -0.67 -9.91 -5.99
C ALA A 96 -0.10 -8.49 -5.93
N SER A 97 -0.82 -7.55 -5.32
CA SER A 97 -0.35 -6.16 -5.18
C SER A 97 0.88 -6.02 -4.29
N LYS A 98 1.01 -6.83 -3.24
CA LYS A 98 2.21 -6.86 -2.39
C LYS A 98 3.44 -7.34 -3.18
N VAL A 99 3.28 -8.39 -3.97
CA VAL A 99 4.35 -8.92 -4.82
C VAL A 99 4.74 -7.91 -5.89
N ILE A 100 3.77 -7.31 -6.59
CA ILE A 100 4.03 -6.28 -7.59
C ILE A 100 4.73 -5.07 -6.98
N SER A 101 4.26 -4.59 -5.83
CA SER A 101 4.88 -3.49 -5.09
C SER A 101 6.35 -3.79 -4.75
N ALA A 102 6.64 -4.99 -4.24
CA ALA A 102 8.00 -5.40 -3.93
C ALA A 102 8.89 -5.44 -5.18
N HIS A 103 8.38 -5.97 -6.29
CA HIS A 103 9.10 -5.99 -7.56
C HIS A 103 9.35 -4.59 -8.11
N CYS A 104 8.36 -3.72 -8.09
CA CYS A 104 8.52 -2.36 -8.58
C CYS A 104 9.51 -1.56 -7.72
N SER A 105 9.51 -1.73 -6.40
CA SER A 105 10.54 -1.14 -5.52
C SER A 105 11.95 -1.65 -5.81
N SER A 106 12.09 -2.87 -6.34
CA SER A 106 13.40 -3.43 -6.73
C SER A 106 13.88 -2.97 -8.12
N SER A 107 12.97 -2.47 -8.96
CA SER A 107 13.26 -2.11 -10.36
C SER A 107 13.65 -0.65 -10.59
N ASP A 108 13.69 0.17 -9.53
CA ASP A 108 13.89 1.63 -9.58
C ASP A 108 12.85 2.42 -10.42
N ASP A 109 11.83 1.77 -10.98
CA ASP A 109 10.72 2.42 -11.69
C ASP A 109 9.57 2.78 -10.73
N ILE A 110 9.81 3.84 -9.96
CA ILE A 110 8.88 4.39 -8.98
C ILE A 110 7.58 4.88 -9.63
N LEU A 111 7.63 5.42 -10.85
CA LEU A 111 6.46 6.03 -11.50
C LEU A 111 5.42 4.98 -11.87
N SER A 112 5.83 3.93 -12.59
CA SER A 112 4.94 2.83 -12.96
C SER A 112 4.45 2.08 -11.72
N SER A 113 5.32 1.91 -10.72
CA SER A 113 4.97 1.33 -9.42
C SER A 113 3.80 2.04 -8.75
N THR A 114 3.92 3.36 -8.64
CA THR A 114 2.96 4.21 -7.92
C THR A 114 1.58 4.13 -8.56
N VAL A 115 1.52 4.17 -9.90
CA VAL A 115 0.25 4.06 -10.64
C VAL A 115 -0.41 2.71 -10.37
N ILE A 116 0.37 1.62 -10.39
CA ILE A 116 -0.19 0.27 -10.16
C ILE A 116 -0.68 0.13 -8.72
N LEU A 117 0.07 0.60 -7.72
CA LEU A 117 -0.36 0.59 -6.33
C LEU A 117 -1.69 1.35 -6.14
N GLY A 118 -1.81 2.52 -6.76
CA GLY A 118 -3.05 3.31 -6.76
C GLY A 118 -4.23 2.55 -7.40
N LEU A 119 -4.03 1.90 -8.55
CA LEU A 119 -5.07 1.11 -9.22
C LEU A 119 -5.58 -0.07 -8.40
N VAL A 120 -4.75 -0.63 -7.53
CA VAL A 120 -5.15 -1.72 -6.62
C VAL A 120 -5.84 -1.20 -5.36
N GLY A 121 -5.93 0.11 -5.18
CA GLY A 121 -6.50 0.73 -3.98
C GLY A 121 -5.53 0.77 -2.79
N ARG A 122 -4.23 0.56 -3.03
CA ARG A 122 -3.16 0.74 -2.02
C ARG A 122 -2.55 2.12 -2.13
N THR A 123 -3.41 3.14 -2.08
CA THR A 123 -3.02 4.52 -2.34
C THR A 123 -2.05 5.07 -1.28
N LEU A 124 -2.16 4.64 -0.02
CA LEU A 124 -1.24 5.07 1.03
C LEU A 124 0.20 4.60 0.75
N ASP A 125 0.35 3.35 0.34
CA ASP A 125 1.67 2.80 -0.02
C ASP A 125 2.25 3.51 -1.25
N ALA A 126 1.41 3.85 -2.23
CA ALA A 126 1.81 4.65 -3.40
C ALA A 126 2.34 6.04 -2.98
N VAL A 127 1.65 6.70 -2.05
CA VAL A 127 2.07 8.00 -1.51
C VAL A 127 3.40 7.86 -0.76
N PHE A 128 3.57 6.84 0.07
CA PHE A 128 4.83 6.61 0.77
C PHE A 128 5.99 6.33 -0.18
N GLN A 129 5.75 5.58 -1.25
CA GLN A 129 6.77 5.34 -2.26
C GLN A 129 7.22 6.63 -2.96
N LEU A 130 6.27 7.53 -3.29
CA LEU A 130 6.61 8.86 -3.81
C LEU A 130 7.40 9.70 -2.79
N GLN A 131 7.08 9.62 -1.50
CA GLN A 131 7.79 10.33 -0.44
C GLN A 131 9.23 9.81 -0.28
N ASP A 132 9.41 8.49 -0.26
CA ASP A 132 10.73 7.86 -0.13
C ASP A 132 11.61 8.16 -1.37
N ALA A 133 11.00 8.33 -2.54
CA ALA A 133 11.66 8.80 -3.77
C ALA A 133 11.95 10.32 -3.80
N GLY A 134 11.52 11.08 -2.79
CA GLY A 134 11.69 12.53 -2.74
C GLY A 134 10.71 13.34 -3.59
N LEU A 135 9.68 12.71 -4.19
CA LEU A 135 8.65 13.34 -5.01
C LEU A 135 7.51 13.91 -4.14
N TRP A 136 7.85 14.74 -3.16
CA TRP A 136 6.94 15.22 -2.10
C TRP A 136 5.72 15.99 -2.62
N GLU A 137 5.88 16.78 -3.68
CA GLU A 137 4.76 17.53 -4.26
C GLU A 137 3.72 16.60 -4.89
N HIS A 138 4.16 15.61 -5.67
CA HIS A 138 3.29 14.60 -6.26
C HIS A 138 2.62 13.75 -5.17
N ALA A 139 3.37 13.37 -4.14
CA ALA A 139 2.84 12.65 -2.98
C ALA A 139 1.75 13.44 -2.27
N ALA A 140 1.95 14.76 -2.08
CA ALA A 140 0.98 15.65 -1.46
C ALA A 140 -0.30 15.79 -2.30
N THR A 141 -0.17 15.96 -3.63
CA THR A 141 -1.31 16.00 -4.53
C THR A 141 -2.10 14.69 -4.49
N MET A 142 -1.41 13.55 -4.55
CA MET A 142 -2.05 12.24 -4.47
C MET A 142 -2.74 12.01 -3.13
N ALA A 143 -2.11 12.40 -2.01
CA ALA A 143 -2.71 12.33 -0.68
C ALA A 143 -3.98 13.18 -0.57
N ALA A 144 -4.00 14.37 -1.17
CA ALA A 144 -5.18 15.23 -1.20
C ALA A 144 -6.31 14.67 -2.07
N SER A 145 -5.98 14.02 -3.19
CA SER A 145 -6.96 13.49 -4.13
C SER A 145 -7.59 12.16 -3.71
N TYR A 146 -6.84 11.28 -3.04
CA TYR A 146 -7.25 9.88 -2.88
C TYR A 146 -7.26 9.37 -1.43
N LEU A 147 -6.52 10.00 -0.51
CA LEU A 147 -6.48 9.54 0.88
C LEU A 147 -7.50 10.31 1.73
N GLU A 148 -8.09 9.66 2.71
CA GLU A 148 -9.01 10.27 3.68
C GLU A 148 -8.70 9.78 5.11
N GLY A 149 -9.22 10.51 6.10
CA GLY A 149 -9.12 10.13 7.51
C GLY A 149 -7.68 9.84 7.96
N GLU A 150 -7.48 8.64 8.50
CA GLU A 150 -6.23 8.21 9.12
C GLU A 150 -5.06 8.08 8.13
N GLU A 151 -5.31 7.59 6.91
CA GLU A 151 -4.27 7.41 5.91
C GLU A 151 -3.71 8.77 5.45
N ARG A 152 -4.60 9.74 5.21
CA ARG A 152 -4.20 11.12 4.89
C ARG A 152 -3.37 11.70 6.03
N ARG A 153 -3.80 11.47 7.27
CA ARG A 153 -3.13 11.95 8.47
C ARG A 153 -1.69 11.41 8.55
N GLN A 154 -1.48 10.12 8.31
CA GLN A 154 -0.14 9.51 8.30
C GLN A 154 0.76 10.09 7.19
N ALA A 155 0.22 10.26 5.98
CA ALA A 155 0.95 10.86 4.86
C ALA A 155 1.39 12.32 5.15
N LEU A 156 0.50 13.12 5.74
CA LEU A 156 0.80 14.50 6.12
C LEU A 156 1.81 14.58 7.26
N GLU A 157 1.82 13.62 8.20
CA GLU A 157 2.83 13.56 9.25
C GLU A 157 4.24 13.44 8.68
N ARG A 158 4.47 12.44 7.81
CA ARG A 158 5.78 12.24 7.16
C ARG A 158 6.19 13.48 6.35
N TRP A 159 5.23 14.13 5.68
CA TRP A 159 5.52 15.33 4.92
C TRP A 159 5.92 16.51 5.81
N ALA A 160 5.23 16.70 6.95
CA ALA A 160 5.60 17.71 7.91
C ALA A 160 7.02 17.49 8.44
N ASP A 161 7.36 16.25 8.82
CA ASP A 161 8.70 15.91 9.29
C ASP A 161 9.77 16.24 8.24
N HIS A 162 9.52 15.93 6.96
CA HIS A 162 10.40 16.32 5.87
C HIS A 162 10.55 17.84 5.76
N VAL A 163 9.46 18.60 5.83
CA VAL A 163 9.49 20.08 5.73
C VAL A 163 10.24 20.71 6.89
N ILE A 164 10.09 20.19 8.11
CA ILE A 164 10.80 20.68 9.31
C ILE A 164 12.30 20.41 9.18
N HIS A 165 12.69 19.15 8.91
CA HIS A 165 14.09 18.74 9.02
C HIS A 165 14.88 18.99 7.73
N SER A 166 14.30 18.69 6.56
CA SER A 166 15.00 18.77 5.27
C SER A 166 14.91 20.16 4.66
N GLN A 167 13.72 20.78 4.67
CA GLN A 167 13.52 22.12 4.13
C GLN A 167 13.79 23.24 5.15
N LYS A 168 14.05 22.88 6.42
CA LYS A 168 14.30 23.82 7.53
C LYS A 168 13.20 24.87 7.72
N ASN A 169 11.96 24.51 7.39
CA ASN A 169 10.81 25.40 7.52
C ASN A 169 9.87 24.87 8.61
N GLY A 170 10.24 25.13 9.87
CA GLY A 170 9.49 24.69 11.05
C GLY A 170 8.02 25.10 11.01
N TRP A 171 7.74 26.37 10.72
CA TRP A 171 6.37 26.90 10.70
C TRP A 171 5.47 26.23 9.65
N ARG A 172 5.99 25.99 8.44
CA ARG A 172 5.22 25.27 7.41
C ARG A 172 4.92 23.84 7.86
N GLY A 173 5.91 23.14 8.40
CA GLY A 173 5.72 21.77 8.90
C GLY A 173 4.74 21.68 10.05
N LEU A 174 4.83 22.60 11.03
CA LEU A 174 3.86 22.69 12.13
C LEU A 174 2.45 23.01 11.62
N GLY A 175 2.33 23.88 10.61
CA GLY A 175 1.06 24.13 9.93
C GLY A 175 0.47 22.88 9.29
N ILE A 176 1.29 22.05 8.64
CA ILE A 176 0.85 20.76 8.08
C ILE A 176 0.38 19.82 9.19
N LEU A 177 1.13 19.68 10.29
CA LEU A 177 0.72 18.86 11.44
C LEU A 177 -0.61 19.32 12.05
N LEU A 178 -0.81 20.64 12.21
CA LEU A 178 -2.07 21.20 12.68
C LEU A 178 -3.23 20.87 11.73
N SER A 179 -3.02 21.02 10.41
CA SER A 179 -4.04 20.71 9.40
C SER A 179 -4.43 19.23 9.39
N ALA A 180 -3.50 18.35 9.76
CA ALA A 180 -3.72 16.91 9.93
C ALA A 180 -4.31 16.54 11.31
N GLY A 181 -4.46 17.50 12.22
CA GLY A 181 -5.00 17.27 13.56
C GLY A 181 -3.98 16.80 14.61
N TYR A 182 -2.67 16.82 14.33
CA TYR A 182 -1.60 16.48 15.28
C TYR A 182 -1.28 17.62 16.26
N VAL A 183 -2.30 18.08 16.97
CA VAL A 183 -2.18 19.19 17.91
C VAL A 183 -1.18 18.89 19.03
N GLY A 184 -1.17 17.66 19.57
CA GLY A 184 -0.24 17.26 20.63
C GLY A 184 1.23 17.39 20.22
N LYS A 185 1.59 16.89 19.02
CA LYS A 185 2.96 16.99 18.48
C LYS A 185 3.41 18.44 18.29
N VAL A 186 2.50 19.31 17.86
CA VAL A 186 2.78 20.73 17.67
C VAL A 186 3.03 21.43 19.00
N LEU A 187 2.24 21.11 20.03
CA LEU A 187 2.45 21.62 21.39
C LEU A 187 3.77 21.14 21.99
N GLU A 188 4.14 19.87 21.77
CA GLU A 188 5.44 19.33 22.16
C GLU A 188 6.59 20.08 21.47
N HIS A 189 6.46 20.37 20.18
CA HIS A 189 7.47 21.12 19.43
C HIS A 189 7.63 22.55 19.96
N PHE A 190 6.52 23.28 20.19
CA PHE A 190 6.58 24.61 20.80
C PHE A 190 7.20 24.60 22.20
N HIS A 191 6.94 23.54 22.98
CA HIS A 191 7.54 23.38 24.29
C HIS A 191 9.06 23.17 24.19
N ALA A 192 9.50 22.30 23.27
CA ALA A 192 10.92 22.02 23.05
C ALA A 192 11.70 23.25 22.56
N GLU A 193 11.08 24.09 21.72
CA GLU A 193 11.67 25.34 21.23
C GLU A 193 11.53 26.52 22.21
N GLY A 194 10.83 26.35 23.34
CA GLY A 194 10.58 27.41 24.31
C GLY A 194 9.61 28.49 23.84
N ASN A 195 8.78 28.22 22.83
CA ASN A 195 7.81 29.17 22.27
C ASN A 195 6.50 29.21 23.08
N ALA A 196 6.59 29.71 24.32
CA ALA A 196 5.49 29.76 25.27
C ALA A 196 4.28 30.58 24.77
N LEU A 197 4.52 31.61 23.96
CA LEU A 197 3.45 32.44 23.38
C LEU A 197 2.63 31.66 22.35
N ALA A 198 3.27 30.97 21.40
CA ALA A 198 2.56 30.16 20.41
C ALA A 198 1.80 29.00 21.08
N GLN A 199 2.43 28.36 22.08
CA GLN A 199 1.80 27.29 22.86
C GLN A 199 0.55 27.77 23.60
N SER A 200 0.64 28.90 24.31
CA SER A 200 -0.50 29.46 25.07
C SER A 200 -1.64 29.91 24.16
N THR A 201 -1.32 30.46 22.99
CA THR A 201 -2.31 30.92 22.01
C THR A 201 -3.06 29.75 21.40
N LEU A 202 -2.36 28.67 21.01
CA LEU A 202 -2.98 27.46 20.48
C LEU A 202 -3.87 26.77 21.53
N LEU A 203 -3.40 26.64 22.76
CA LEU A 203 -4.21 26.09 23.87
C LEU A 203 -5.45 26.94 24.17
N GLY A 204 -5.31 28.26 24.12
CA GLY A 204 -6.42 29.20 24.28
C GLY A 204 -7.48 29.03 23.20
N TYR A 205 -7.05 28.94 21.93
CA TYR A 205 -7.93 28.70 20.79
C TYR A 205 -8.69 27.37 20.92
N LEU A 206 -7.99 26.28 21.26
CA LEU A 206 -8.59 24.97 21.42
C LEU A 206 -9.63 24.95 22.55
N ARG A 207 -9.33 25.59 23.69
CA ARG A 207 -10.28 25.68 24.81
C ARG A 207 -11.54 26.48 24.44
N ALA A 208 -11.40 27.52 23.63
CA ALA A 208 -12.53 28.35 23.20
C ALA A 208 -13.44 27.62 22.20
N HIS A 209 -12.87 26.88 21.25
CA HIS A 209 -13.63 26.27 20.15
C HIS A 209 -13.98 24.78 20.38
N TYR A 210 -13.29 24.10 21.28
CA TYR A 210 -13.47 22.67 21.55
C TYR A 210 -13.52 22.37 23.07
N PRO A 211 -14.53 22.89 23.80
CA PRO A 211 -14.59 22.83 25.26
C PRO A 211 -14.80 21.41 25.83
N THR A 212 -15.22 20.45 25.00
CA THR A 212 -15.52 19.06 25.40
C THR A 212 -14.36 18.09 25.22
N LEU A 213 -13.26 18.48 24.56
CA LEU A 213 -12.09 17.62 24.45
C LEU A 213 -11.33 17.57 25.79
N ALA A 214 -11.16 16.36 26.32
CA ALA A 214 -10.45 16.16 27.57
C ALA A 214 -8.99 16.66 27.44
N PRO A 215 -8.42 17.30 28.49
CA PRO A 215 -7.04 17.76 28.46
C PRO A 215 -6.01 16.64 28.25
N SER A 216 -6.39 15.38 28.49
CA SER A 216 -5.59 14.18 28.19
C SER A 216 -5.50 13.84 26.70
N THR A 217 -6.39 14.36 25.86
CA THR A 217 -6.40 14.08 24.41
C THR A 217 -5.30 14.86 23.67
N PHE A 218 -4.77 15.92 24.28
CA PHE A 218 -3.78 16.82 23.68
C PHE A 218 -2.39 16.75 24.30
N MET A 219 -2.25 16.07 25.45
CA MET A 219 -0.97 15.95 26.15
C MET A 219 -0.51 14.50 26.07
N PRO A 220 0.71 14.20 25.59
CA PRO A 220 1.29 12.90 25.86
C PRO A 220 1.32 12.70 27.37
N ASP A 221 1.11 11.46 27.79
CA ASP A 221 0.97 11.05 29.19
C ASP A 221 1.96 11.79 30.10
N ARG A 222 1.43 12.64 30.99
CA ARG A 222 2.24 13.48 31.89
C ARG A 222 3.20 12.64 32.73
N GLU A 223 2.86 11.36 32.98
CA GLU A 223 3.72 10.42 33.69
C GLU A 223 4.91 9.95 32.84
N ALA A 224 4.70 9.70 31.54
CA ALA A 224 5.78 9.37 30.59
C ALA A 224 6.72 10.56 30.36
N GLN A 225 6.18 11.78 30.33
CA GLN A 225 6.95 13.01 30.20
C GLN A 225 7.76 13.33 31.47
N ARG A 226 7.18 13.12 32.65
CA ARG A 226 7.88 13.27 33.94
C ARG A 226 9.02 12.26 34.09
N LYS A 227 8.85 11.02 33.61
CA LYS A 227 9.90 9.99 33.58
C LYS A 227 11.04 10.34 32.60
N ARG A 228 10.74 10.94 31.43
CA ARG A 228 11.76 11.42 30.47
C ARG A 228 12.55 12.61 31.00
N CYS A 229 11.90 13.57 31.66
CA CYS A 229 12.59 14.71 32.27
C CYS A 229 13.48 14.28 33.45
N LEU A 230 13.08 13.29 34.24
CA LEU A 230 13.92 12.75 35.32
C LEU A 230 15.09 11.91 34.80
N ALA A 231 14.95 11.23 33.66
CA ALA A 231 16.03 10.47 33.04
C ALA A 231 17.14 11.37 32.45
N ASN A 232 16.80 12.55 31.96
CA ASN A 232 17.76 13.51 31.39
C ASN A 232 18.42 14.44 32.42
N VAL A 233 18.02 14.37 33.70
CA VAL A 233 18.63 15.14 34.81
C VAL A 233 19.55 14.25 35.67
N LEU A 234 19.55 12.93 35.44
CA LEU A 234 20.37 11.95 36.17
C LEU A 234 21.43 11.25 35.28
N LEU A 235 21.75 11.83 34.13
CA LEU A 235 22.95 11.54 33.32
C LEU A 235 23.64 12.85 32.98
#